data_AF-A0A166J2H6-F1
#
_entry.id   AF-A0A166J2H6-F1
#
_cell.length_a   1.000
_cell.length_b   1.000
_cell.length_c   1.000
_cell.angle_alpha   90.00
_cell.angle_beta   90.00
_cell.angle_gamma   90.00
#
_symmetry.space_group_name_H-M   'P 1'
#
loop_
_entity.id
_entity.type
_entity.pdbx_description
1 polymer ?
#
loop_
_entity_poly.entity_id
_entity_poly.type
_entity_poly.pdbx_seq_one_letter_code
_entity_poly.pdbx_strand_id
1 'polypeptide(L)'
;MQNHQNWVLETYQEIQKKVGDYNGKWSEPLLKIIDPQLARLSQLIILLDREPDICDNNGNVIRPNDLVVYPCKDEKDRPYEHYGVVRATPNGYRVAHFFTGETVKPEGKIVSVGIGYVHFAPYTPNWLFKERPEKEHPEKVSDIQIEERIQKSKEKILTAKDPLWNILRYNCEHWAREIVYGEPSSTQAIR
;
A
#
# COMPACT_ATOMS: atom_id res chain seq x y z
N MET A 1 9.20 23.19 -12.93
CA MET A 1 8.06 22.28 -13.17
C MET A 1 6.74 23.02 -13.33
N GLN A 2 6.37 23.96 -12.44
CA GLN A 2 5.14 24.78 -12.55
C GLN A 2 4.87 25.32 -13.97
N ASN A 3 5.89 25.89 -14.64
CA ASN A 3 5.73 26.47 -15.98
C ASN A 3 5.36 25.43 -17.06
N HIS A 4 5.83 24.19 -16.93
CA HIS A 4 5.54 23.14 -17.91
C HIS A 4 4.14 22.55 -17.68
N GLN A 5 3.71 22.41 -16.42
CA GLN A 5 2.37 21.96 -16.08
C GLN A 5 1.29 22.96 -16.51
N ASN A 6 1.52 24.24 -16.24
CA ASN A 6 0.61 25.30 -16.71
C ASN A 6 0.53 25.30 -18.23
N TRP A 7 1.67 25.16 -18.91
CA TRP A 7 1.71 25.05 -20.36
C TRP A 7 0.92 23.84 -20.90
N VAL A 8 1.04 22.65 -20.29
CA VAL A 8 0.27 21.46 -20.68
C VAL A 8 -1.24 21.67 -20.48
N LEU A 9 -1.64 22.26 -19.34
CA LEU A 9 -3.05 22.54 -19.05
C LEU A 9 -3.64 23.59 -19.99
N GLU A 10 -2.92 24.67 -20.26
CA GLU A 10 -3.32 25.71 -21.19
C GLU A 10 -3.45 25.15 -22.62
N THR A 11 -2.46 24.38 -23.07
CA THR A 11 -2.47 23.72 -24.38
C THR A 11 -3.66 22.77 -24.52
N TYR A 12 -3.97 22.00 -23.47
CA TYR A 12 -5.12 21.10 -23.49
C TYR A 12 -6.46 21.86 -23.51
N GLN A 13 -6.59 22.94 -22.74
CA GLN A 13 -7.77 23.81 -22.78
C GLN A 13 -7.97 24.46 -24.16
N GLU A 14 -6.89 24.85 -24.84
CA GLU A 14 -6.96 25.35 -26.22
C GLU A 14 -7.44 24.30 -27.20
N ILE A 15 -6.96 23.05 -27.07
CA ILE A 15 -7.41 21.93 -27.90
C ILE A 15 -8.91 21.67 -27.67
N GLN A 16 -9.35 21.59 -26.42
CA GLN A 16 -10.76 21.37 -26.05
C GLN A 16 -11.70 22.43 -26.65
N LYS A 17 -11.29 23.71 -26.67
CA LYS A 17 -12.09 24.79 -27.29
C LYS A 17 -12.27 24.60 -28.80
N LYS A 18 -11.33 23.95 -29.47
CA LYS A 18 -11.35 23.70 -30.93
C LYS A 18 -11.93 22.34 -31.31
N VAL A 19 -12.21 21.45 -30.35
CA VAL A 19 -12.75 20.10 -30.63
C VAL A 19 -14.04 20.15 -31.45
N GLY A 20 -14.90 21.14 -31.20
CA GLY A 20 -16.14 21.36 -31.96
C GLY A 20 -15.92 21.76 -33.43
N ASP A 21 -14.73 22.25 -33.77
CA ASP A 21 -14.35 22.63 -35.14
C ASP A 21 -13.83 21.42 -35.95
N TYR A 22 -13.55 20.29 -35.29
CA TYR A 22 -13.05 19.07 -35.91
C TYR A 22 -14.16 18.03 -36.09
N ASN A 23 -13.99 17.18 -37.10
CA ASN A 23 -14.94 16.10 -37.38
C ASN A 23 -14.94 15.06 -36.25
N GLY A 24 -16.09 14.93 -35.58
CA GLY A 24 -16.32 14.05 -34.43
C GLY A 24 -15.92 12.58 -34.63
N LYS A 25 -16.02 12.05 -35.86
CA LYS A 25 -15.59 10.67 -36.15
C LYS A 25 -14.11 10.40 -35.87
N TRP A 26 -13.28 11.43 -35.93
CA TRP A 26 -11.82 11.31 -35.75
C TRP A 26 -11.39 11.82 -34.38
N SER A 27 -12.05 12.87 -33.86
CA SER A 27 -11.70 13.47 -32.57
C SER A 27 -12.23 12.67 -31.37
N GLU A 28 -13.44 12.10 -31.43
CA GLU A 28 -14.04 11.39 -30.28
C GLU A 28 -13.23 10.17 -29.80
N PRO A 29 -12.71 9.28 -30.66
CA PRO A 29 -11.91 8.15 -30.20
C PRO A 29 -10.59 8.58 -29.55
N LEU A 30 -9.97 9.64 -30.06
CA LEU A 30 -8.73 10.19 -29.53
C LEU A 30 -8.95 10.85 -28.17
N LEU A 31 -10.02 11.64 -28.02
CA LEU A 31 -10.37 12.27 -26.74
C LEU A 31 -10.70 11.24 -25.67
N LYS A 32 -11.44 10.17 -26.02
CA LYS A 32 -11.72 9.05 -25.09
C LYS A 32 -10.45 8.37 -24.55
N ILE A 33 -9.33 8.43 -25.28
CA ILE A 33 -8.05 7.89 -24.84
C ILE A 33 -7.23 8.94 -24.08
N ILE A 34 -7.22 10.18 -24.56
CA ILE A 34 -6.39 11.27 -24.01
C ILE A 34 -6.94 11.78 -22.69
N ASP A 35 -8.26 11.93 -22.53
CA ASP A 35 -8.87 12.51 -21.34
C ASP A 35 -8.58 11.69 -20.06
N PRO A 36 -8.70 10.34 -20.06
CA PRO A 36 -8.31 9.53 -18.91
C PRO A 36 -6.81 9.60 -18.60
N GLN A 37 -5.96 9.69 -19.62
CA GLN A 37 -4.51 9.76 -19.44
C GLN A 37 -4.10 11.09 -18.84
N LEU A 38 -4.68 12.20 -19.30
CA LEU A 38 -4.44 13.53 -18.75
C LEU A 38 -4.99 13.69 -17.33
N ALA A 39 -6.17 13.12 -17.04
CA ALA A 39 -6.70 13.07 -15.67
C ALA A 39 -5.75 12.31 -14.75
N ARG A 40 -5.26 11.14 -15.19
CA ARG A 40 -4.29 10.34 -14.43
C ARG A 40 -2.95 11.06 -14.26
N LEU A 41 -2.42 11.70 -15.30
CA LEU A 41 -1.17 12.46 -15.21
C LEU A 41 -1.32 13.65 -14.25
N SER A 42 -2.46 14.34 -14.30
CA SER A 42 -2.74 15.47 -13.39
C SER A 42 -2.85 15.00 -11.94
N GLN A 43 -3.48 13.85 -11.69
CA GLN A 43 -3.50 13.23 -10.36
C GLN A 43 -2.09 12.87 -9.88
N LEU A 44 -1.27 12.26 -10.74
CA LEU A 44 0.12 11.91 -10.42
C LEU A 44 0.98 13.16 -10.15
N ILE A 45 0.79 14.24 -10.91
CA ILE A 45 1.50 15.52 -10.67
C ILE A 45 1.04 16.17 -9.37
N ILE A 46 -0.26 16.14 -9.04
CA ILE A 46 -0.76 16.63 -7.74
C ILE A 46 -0.15 15.85 -6.58
N LEU A 47 0.05 14.53 -6.75
CA LEU A 47 0.75 13.70 -5.78
C LEU A 47 2.24 14.07 -5.69
N LEU A 48 2.89 14.42 -6.80
CA LEU A 48 4.30 14.86 -6.82
C LEU A 48 4.52 16.29 -6.27
N ASP A 49 3.55 17.19 -6.43
CA ASP A 49 3.64 18.60 -6.00
C ASP A 49 3.15 18.82 -4.55
N ARG A 50 2.46 17.81 -3.97
CA ARG A 50 1.91 17.84 -2.61
C ARG A 50 1.96 16.48 -1.91
N GLU A 51 3.12 15.87 -1.82
CA GLU A 51 3.38 15.10 -0.60
C GLU A 51 3.89 16.11 0.43
N PRO A 52 3.06 16.60 1.38
CA PRO A 52 3.66 16.96 2.65
C PRO A 52 4.40 15.69 3.08
N ASP A 53 5.70 15.80 3.35
CA ASP A 53 6.44 14.72 3.98
C ASP A 53 5.63 14.31 5.21
N ILE A 54 4.90 13.18 5.11
CA ILE A 54 4.15 12.66 6.23
C ILE A 54 5.19 12.02 7.13
N CYS A 55 5.38 12.59 8.30
CA CYS A 55 6.36 12.08 9.24
C CYS A 55 5.68 11.20 10.28
N ASP A 56 6.41 10.17 10.72
CA ASP A 56 6.07 9.51 11.98
C ASP A 56 6.36 10.43 13.18
N ASN A 57 5.99 9.99 14.38
CA ASN A 57 6.24 10.73 15.63
C ASN A 57 7.73 10.97 15.92
N ASN A 58 8.65 10.29 15.23
CA ASN A 58 10.09 10.47 15.37
C ASN A 58 10.67 11.44 14.32
N GLY A 59 9.83 12.00 13.44
CA GLY A 59 10.26 12.89 12.37
C GLY A 59 10.80 12.16 11.14
N ASN A 60 10.64 10.85 11.04
CA ASN A 60 11.04 10.10 9.85
C ASN A 60 10.01 10.33 8.74
N VAL A 61 10.49 10.76 7.57
CA VAL A 61 9.67 10.89 6.37
C VAL A 61 9.18 9.51 5.92
N ILE A 62 7.87 9.36 5.79
CA ILE A 62 7.18 8.17 5.30
C ILE A 62 6.89 8.30 3.80
N ARG A 63 7.09 7.22 3.06
CA ARG A 63 6.88 7.11 1.62
C ARG A 63 6.05 5.87 1.27
N PRO A 64 5.46 5.80 0.06
CA PRO A 64 4.90 4.55 -0.43
C PRO A 64 5.95 3.44 -0.36
N ASN A 65 5.50 2.20 -0.12
CA ASN A 65 6.32 1.00 0.03
C ASN A 65 7.18 0.90 1.29
N ASP A 66 7.28 1.97 2.09
CA ASP A 66 7.96 1.86 3.37
C ASP A 66 7.29 0.78 4.25
N LEU A 67 8.12 -0.02 4.90
CA LEU A 67 7.70 -0.87 5.99
C LEU A 67 7.55 0.01 7.23
N VAL A 68 6.40 -0.08 7.87
CA VAL A 68 6.07 0.64 9.08
C VAL A 68 5.64 -0.33 10.18
N VAL A 69 5.85 0.09 11.43
CA VAL A 69 5.45 -0.68 12.61
C VAL A 69 4.56 0.14 13.52
N TYR A 70 3.57 -0.51 14.10
CA TYR A 70 2.75 0.02 15.18
C TYR A 70 3.17 -0.67 16.49
N PRO A 71 3.63 0.07 17.52
CA PRO A 71 3.95 -0.51 18.81
C PRO A 71 2.69 -1.04 19.51
N CYS A 72 2.69 -2.32 19.84
CA CYS A 72 1.57 -3.00 20.50
C CYS A 72 2.02 -3.73 21.77
N LYS A 73 1.04 -4.17 22.56
CA LYS A 73 1.25 -5.06 23.71
C LYS A 73 0.33 -6.26 23.61
N ASP A 74 0.84 -7.43 23.98
CA ASP A 74 0.04 -8.66 24.05
C ASP A 74 -0.78 -8.74 25.35
N GLU A 75 -1.53 -9.83 25.52
CA GLU A 75 -2.35 -10.09 26.72
C GLU A 75 -1.56 -10.12 28.04
N LYS A 76 -0.23 -10.30 27.96
CA LYS A 76 0.69 -10.34 29.11
C LYS A 76 1.47 -9.04 29.26
N ASP A 77 1.01 -7.95 28.63
CA ASP A 77 1.66 -6.63 28.60
C ASP A 77 3.06 -6.63 27.96
N ARG A 78 3.41 -7.68 27.19
CA ARG A 78 4.72 -7.76 26.53
C ARG A 78 4.69 -6.95 25.24
N PRO A 79 5.71 -6.11 24.98
CA PRO A 79 5.76 -5.30 23.77
C PRO A 79 6.03 -6.17 22.54
N TYR A 80 5.34 -5.87 21.44
CA TYR A 80 5.62 -6.42 20.12
C TYR A 80 5.36 -5.37 19.04
N GLU A 81 5.89 -5.60 17.84
CA GLU A 81 5.73 -4.70 16.70
C GLU A 81 4.71 -5.28 15.72
N HIS A 82 3.67 -4.50 15.39
CA HIS A 82 2.71 -4.88 14.37
C HIS A 82 3.09 -4.25 13.03
N TYR A 83 3.36 -5.07 12.02
CA TYR A 83 3.92 -4.60 10.74
C TYR A 83 2.84 -4.23 9.71
N GLY A 84 3.16 -3.26 8.87
CA GLY A 84 2.36 -2.85 7.72
C GLY A 84 3.23 -2.27 6.60
N VAL A 85 2.60 -2.09 5.45
CA VAL A 85 3.20 -1.51 4.24
C VAL A 85 2.44 -0.25 3.87
N VAL A 86 3.14 0.85 3.68
CA VAL A 86 2.54 2.12 3.28
C VAL A 86 2.14 2.08 1.81
N ARG A 87 0.91 2.49 1.51
CA ARG A 87 0.37 2.60 0.14
C ARG A 87 -0.24 3.98 -0.08
N ALA A 88 0.08 4.58 -1.22
CA ALA A 88 -0.63 5.75 -1.71
C ALA A 88 -2.02 5.33 -2.23
N THR A 89 -3.04 6.11 -1.89
CA THR A 89 -4.40 5.93 -2.41
C THR A 89 -4.98 7.29 -2.83
N PRO A 90 -6.09 7.33 -3.60
CA PRO A 90 -6.72 8.59 -3.97
C PRO A 90 -7.13 9.47 -2.77
N ASN A 91 -7.29 8.87 -1.58
CA ASN A 91 -7.67 9.54 -0.35
C ASN A 91 -6.46 9.75 0.59
N GLY A 92 -5.24 9.76 0.05
CA GLY A 92 -4.00 9.89 0.81
C GLY A 92 -3.39 8.55 1.21
N TYR A 93 -2.49 8.61 2.19
CA TYR A 93 -1.72 7.46 2.63
C TYR A 93 -2.52 6.50 3.51
N ARG A 94 -2.39 5.21 3.21
CA ARG A 94 -2.95 4.11 4.01
C ARG A 94 -1.87 3.09 4.32
N VAL A 95 -2.07 2.35 5.40
CA VAL A 95 -1.21 1.23 5.77
C VAL A 95 -1.98 -0.06 5.48
N ALA A 96 -1.47 -0.84 4.53
CA ALA A 96 -1.92 -2.20 4.32
C ALA A 96 -1.24 -3.08 5.37
N HIS A 97 -2.02 -3.78 6.18
CA HIS A 97 -1.48 -4.65 7.22
C HIS A 97 -2.29 -5.94 7.30
N PHE A 98 -1.60 -7.02 7.65
CA PHE A 98 -2.21 -8.29 7.96
C PHE A 98 -2.49 -8.36 9.46
N PHE A 99 -3.73 -8.65 9.84
CA PHE A 99 -4.12 -8.88 11.22
C PHE A 99 -4.98 -10.14 11.31
N THR A 100 -5.13 -10.68 12.51
CA THR A 100 -6.00 -11.83 12.76
C THR A 100 -7.20 -11.39 13.57
N GLY A 101 -8.37 -11.96 13.27
CA GLY A 101 -9.52 -11.87 14.16
C GLY A 101 -9.29 -12.66 15.46
N GLU A 102 -10.36 -12.97 16.19
CA GLU A 102 -10.28 -13.83 17.38
C GLU A 102 -9.56 -15.14 17.05
N THR A 103 -8.52 -15.45 17.83
CA THR A 103 -7.78 -16.70 17.71
C THR A 103 -8.25 -17.68 18.78
N VAL A 104 -8.55 -18.92 18.39
CA VAL A 104 -8.85 -20.02 19.31
C VAL A 104 -7.61 -20.91 19.46
N LYS A 105 -7.41 -21.49 20.65
CA LYS A 105 -6.41 -22.53 20.90
C LYS A 105 -7.13 -23.88 21.04
N PRO A 106 -7.22 -24.69 19.98
CA PRO A 106 -7.91 -25.98 20.03
C PRO A 106 -7.23 -26.93 21.01
N GLU A 107 -8.02 -27.77 21.68
CA GLU A 107 -7.48 -28.84 22.53
C GLU A 107 -6.51 -29.73 21.73
N GLY A 108 -5.37 -30.06 22.34
CA GLY A 108 -4.32 -30.85 21.69
C GLY A 108 -3.44 -30.09 20.69
N LYS A 109 -3.67 -28.79 20.47
CA LYS A 109 -2.76 -27.95 19.68
C LYS A 109 -1.90 -27.04 20.57
N ILE A 110 -0.62 -26.95 20.19
CA ILE A 110 0.37 -26.11 20.89
C ILE A 110 0.18 -24.62 20.54
N VAL A 111 -0.53 -24.31 19.45
CA VAL A 111 -0.64 -22.98 18.85
C VAL A 111 -2.06 -22.47 18.73
N SER A 112 -2.22 -21.16 18.84
CA SER A 112 -3.46 -20.46 18.49
C SER A 112 -3.63 -20.41 16.97
N VAL A 113 -4.87 -20.62 16.53
CA VAL A 113 -5.28 -20.52 15.13
C VAL A 113 -6.41 -19.51 14.99
N GLY A 114 -6.40 -18.75 13.90
CA GLY A 114 -7.42 -17.74 13.64
C GLY A 114 -7.57 -17.47 12.14
N ILE A 115 -8.56 -16.65 11.79
CA ILE A 115 -8.77 -16.18 10.42
C ILE A 115 -7.93 -14.91 10.24
N GLY A 116 -7.01 -14.93 9.27
CA GLY A 116 -6.23 -13.77 8.87
C GLY A 116 -7.04 -12.83 7.97
N TYR A 117 -6.73 -11.54 8.01
CA TYR A 117 -7.36 -10.51 7.20
C TYR A 117 -6.31 -9.49 6.76
N VAL A 118 -6.44 -9.00 5.52
CA VAL A 118 -5.67 -7.83 5.06
C VAL A 118 -6.58 -6.61 5.13
N HIS A 119 -6.17 -5.63 5.92
CA HIS A 119 -6.90 -4.38 6.08
C HIS A 119 -6.05 -3.18 5.70
N PHE A 120 -6.75 -2.12 5.28
CA PHE A 120 -6.14 -0.84 4.97
C PHE A 120 -6.57 0.16 6.05
N ALA A 121 -5.68 0.50 6.96
CA ALA A 121 -5.93 1.57 7.91
C ALA A 121 -5.52 2.93 7.31
N PRO A 122 -6.18 4.04 7.65
CA PRO A 122 -5.61 5.36 7.41
C PRO A 122 -4.23 5.47 8.05
N TYR A 123 -3.28 6.13 7.38
CA TYR A 123 -2.00 6.42 8.01
C TYR A 123 -2.19 7.36 9.22
N THR A 124 -1.44 7.10 10.28
CA THR A 124 -1.31 8.00 11.43
C THR A 124 0.16 8.04 11.86
N PRO A 125 0.65 9.13 12.49
CA PRO A 125 2.04 9.24 12.95
C PRO A 125 2.51 8.17 13.97
N ASN A 126 1.57 7.40 14.52
CA ASN A 126 1.85 6.26 15.40
C ASN A 126 2.39 5.03 14.63
N TRP A 127 2.23 5.01 13.31
CA TRP A 127 2.94 4.07 12.44
C TRP A 127 4.34 4.59 12.20
N LEU A 128 5.30 3.96 12.88
CA LEU A 128 6.70 4.37 12.88
C LEU A 128 7.42 3.78 11.67
N PHE A 129 8.29 4.56 11.06
CA PHE A 129 9.17 4.09 10.01
C PHE A 129 10.04 2.95 10.53
N LYS A 130 10.13 1.86 9.75
CA LYS A 130 11.00 0.72 10.07
C LYS A 130 12.10 0.54 9.04
N GLU A 131 11.71 0.47 7.78
CA GLU A 131 12.62 0.08 6.70
C GLU A 131 12.15 0.70 5.39
N ARG A 132 13.09 1.07 4.52
CA ARG A 132 12.81 1.55 3.17
C ARG A 132 13.33 0.54 2.15
N PRO A 133 12.46 -0.33 1.64
CA PRO A 133 12.85 -1.41 0.75
C PRO A 133 13.59 -0.93 -0.51
N GLU A 134 13.19 0.21 -1.07
CA GLU A 134 13.81 0.76 -2.28
C GLU A 134 15.28 1.17 -2.07
N LYS A 135 15.68 1.49 -0.83
CA LYS A 135 17.08 1.82 -0.51
C LYS A 135 17.95 0.58 -0.36
N GLU A 136 17.38 -0.53 0.13
CA GLU A 136 18.12 -1.75 0.44
C GLU A 136 18.12 -2.74 -0.72
N HIS A 137 16.97 -2.88 -1.39
CA HIS A 137 16.73 -3.83 -2.48
C HIS A 137 15.87 -3.19 -3.59
N PRO A 138 16.38 -2.15 -4.29
CA PRO A 138 15.63 -1.47 -5.36
C PRO A 138 15.13 -2.42 -6.45
N GLU A 139 15.82 -3.52 -6.70
CA GLU A 139 15.47 -4.54 -7.68
C GLU A 139 14.24 -5.37 -7.30
N LYS A 140 13.86 -5.38 -6.01
CA LYS A 140 12.75 -6.19 -5.49
C LYS A 140 11.46 -5.40 -5.30
N VAL A 141 11.52 -4.08 -5.43
CA VAL A 141 10.42 -3.17 -5.10
C VAL A 141 9.80 -2.63 -6.37
N SER A 142 8.54 -3.00 -6.59
CA SER A 142 7.72 -2.50 -7.69
C SER A 142 6.30 -2.30 -7.19
N ASP A 143 5.77 -1.09 -7.37
CA ASP A 143 4.40 -0.75 -6.95
C ASP A 143 3.37 -1.73 -7.52
N ILE A 144 3.51 -2.08 -8.80
CA ILE A 144 2.60 -2.99 -9.49
C ILE A 144 2.66 -4.38 -8.83
N GLN A 145 3.86 -4.88 -8.57
CA GLN A 145 4.04 -6.20 -7.97
C GLN A 145 3.54 -6.22 -6.51
N ILE A 146 3.74 -5.14 -5.76
CA ILE A 146 3.25 -4.99 -4.39
C ILE A 146 1.72 -5.00 -4.37
N GLU A 147 1.06 -4.26 -5.27
CA GLU A 147 -0.40 -4.26 -5.39
C GLU A 147 -0.95 -5.64 -5.77
N GLU A 148 -0.34 -6.30 -6.76
CA GLU A 148 -0.70 -7.67 -7.15
C GLU A 148 -0.56 -8.65 -5.98
N ARG A 149 0.52 -8.56 -5.20
CA ARG A 149 0.74 -9.44 -4.03
C ARG A 149 -0.31 -9.17 -2.94
N ILE A 150 -0.64 -7.90 -2.67
CA ILE A 150 -1.70 -7.55 -1.72
C ILE A 150 -3.05 -8.13 -2.18
N GLN A 151 -3.37 -8.01 -3.46
CA GLN A 151 -4.62 -8.51 -4.02
C GLN A 151 -4.68 -10.05 -3.97
N LYS A 152 -3.61 -10.73 -4.39
CA LYS A 152 -3.47 -12.19 -4.27
C LYS A 152 -3.59 -12.65 -2.82
N SER A 153 -3.02 -11.91 -1.87
CA SER A 153 -3.12 -12.22 -0.45
C SER A 153 -4.56 -12.12 0.06
N LYS A 154 -5.29 -11.06 -0.33
CA LYS A 154 -6.73 -10.93 -0.03
C LYS A 154 -7.54 -12.08 -0.62
N GLU A 155 -7.32 -12.41 -1.88
CA GLU A 155 -8.03 -13.51 -2.56
C GLU A 155 -7.73 -14.87 -1.92
N LYS A 156 -6.47 -15.12 -1.56
CA LYS A 156 -6.06 -16.34 -0.87
C LYS A 156 -6.79 -16.48 0.47
N ILE A 157 -6.92 -15.39 1.23
CA ILE A 157 -7.68 -15.39 2.50
C ILE A 157 -9.17 -15.66 2.24
N LEU A 158 -9.77 -14.98 1.27
CA LEU A 158 -11.20 -15.10 0.97
C LEU A 158 -11.60 -16.49 0.41
N THR A 159 -10.68 -17.15 -0.29
CA THR A 159 -10.93 -18.44 -0.98
C THR A 159 -10.35 -19.65 -0.25
N ALA A 160 -9.67 -19.45 0.87
CA ALA A 160 -9.03 -20.53 1.62
C ALA A 160 -10.08 -21.55 2.11
N LYS A 161 -9.88 -22.82 1.75
CA LYS A 161 -10.66 -23.96 2.29
C LYS A 161 -10.35 -24.25 3.76
N ASP A 162 -9.17 -23.87 4.22
CA ASP A 162 -8.78 -23.89 5.63
C ASP A 162 -8.16 -22.53 5.98
N PRO A 163 -8.91 -21.61 6.63
CA PRO A 163 -8.46 -20.26 6.93
C PRO A 163 -7.55 -20.20 8.15
N LEU A 164 -7.21 -21.35 8.77
CA LEU A 164 -6.47 -21.42 10.01
C LEU A 164 -5.02 -20.96 9.82
N TRP A 165 -4.78 -19.73 10.20
CA TRP A 165 -3.46 -19.13 10.31
C TRP A 165 -2.75 -19.61 11.58
N ASN A 166 -1.41 -19.72 11.54
CA ASN A 166 -0.58 -20.15 12.66
C ASN A 166 0.49 -19.09 12.96
N ILE A 167 0.37 -18.45 14.12
CA ILE A 167 1.25 -17.35 14.55
C ILE A 167 2.73 -17.71 14.60
N LEU A 168 3.06 -18.98 14.87
CA LEU A 168 4.44 -19.43 14.93
C LEU A 168 5.06 -19.61 13.54
N ARG A 169 4.25 -19.68 12.48
CA ARG A 169 4.75 -19.95 11.11
C ARG A 169 4.65 -18.76 10.19
N TYR A 170 3.75 -17.84 10.48
CA TYR A 170 3.48 -16.69 9.63
C TYR A 170 2.84 -15.61 10.50
N ASN A 171 3.31 -14.38 10.44
CA ASN A 171 2.77 -13.26 11.23
C ASN A 171 2.65 -11.98 10.38
N CYS A 172 2.28 -10.86 11.01
CA CYS A 172 2.18 -9.58 10.32
C CYS A 172 3.50 -9.13 9.67
N GLU A 173 4.65 -9.46 10.27
CA GLU A 173 5.97 -9.18 9.68
C GLU A 173 6.24 -10.08 8.46
N HIS A 174 5.99 -11.40 8.58
CA HIS A 174 6.13 -12.32 7.44
C HIS A 174 5.32 -11.83 6.24
N TRP A 175 4.07 -11.44 6.50
CA TRP A 175 3.21 -10.89 5.46
C TRP A 175 3.77 -9.61 4.87
N ALA A 176 4.12 -8.61 5.70
CA ALA A 176 4.59 -7.33 5.21
C ALA A 176 5.88 -7.47 4.38
N ARG A 177 6.80 -8.32 4.82
CA ARG A 177 8.04 -8.63 4.09
C ARG A 177 7.77 -9.43 2.81
N GLU A 178 6.82 -10.36 2.79
CA GLU A 178 6.41 -11.05 1.55
C GLU A 178 5.80 -10.08 0.53
N ILE A 179 4.97 -9.14 0.98
CA ILE A 179 4.37 -8.14 0.11
C ILE A 179 5.45 -7.30 -0.57
N VAL A 180 6.42 -6.82 0.20
CA VAL A 180 7.47 -5.94 -0.29
C VAL A 180 8.55 -6.71 -1.07
N TYR A 181 9.15 -7.73 -0.46
CA TYR A 181 10.32 -8.42 -0.98
C TYR A 181 10.01 -9.67 -1.80
N GLY A 182 8.76 -10.15 -1.76
CA GLY A 182 8.34 -11.38 -2.42
C GLY A 182 8.59 -12.65 -1.60
N GLU A 183 9.25 -12.55 -0.45
CA GLU A 183 9.58 -13.68 0.41
C GLU A 183 9.21 -13.40 1.88
N PRO A 184 8.52 -14.32 2.57
CA PRO A 184 8.17 -14.14 3.96
C PRO A 184 9.39 -14.33 4.86
N SER A 185 9.58 -13.39 5.78
CA SER A 185 10.61 -13.47 6.82
C SER A 185 10.16 -12.75 8.08
N SER A 186 10.70 -13.11 9.23
CA SER A 186 10.44 -12.40 10.48
C SER A 186 11.68 -12.37 11.35
N THR A 187 11.95 -11.18 11.87
CA THR A 187 13.02 -10.90 12.84
C THR A 187 12.49 -10.94 14.28
N GLN A 188 11.17 -10.88 14.45
CA GLN A 188 10.52 -11.15 15.73
C GLN A 188 10.66 -12.63 16.07
N ALA A 189 11.56 -12.94 17.01
CA ALA A 189 11.72 -14.30 17.50
C ALA A 189 10.37 -14.85 17.96
N ILE A 190 10.01 -16.03 17.44
CA ILE A 190 8.89 -16.82 17.92
C ILE A 190 9.22 -17.20 19.37
N ARG A 191 8.71 -16.43 20.34
CA ARG A 191 8.89 -16.69 21.78
C ARG A 191 7.67 -17.36 22.39
#